data_AF-T0HIV1-F1
#
_entry.id   AF-T0HIV1-F1
#
_cell.length_a   1.000
_cell.length_b   1.000
_cell.length_c   1.000
_cell.angle_alpha   90.00
_cell.angle_beta   90.00
_cell.angle_gamma   90.00
#
_symmetry.space_group_name_H-M   'P 1'
#
loop_
_entity.id
_entity.type
_entity.pdbx_description
1 polymer ?
#
loop_
_entity_poly.entity_id
_entity_poly.type
_entity_poly.pdbx_seq_one_letter_code
_entity_poly.pdbx_strand_id
1 'polypeptide(L)'
;MPTMQDKRHDFLWLVQLWIQRERDIAGWTATCGDAVAASYRIPAAMTARDAAFDFMSFHSASFRGEADNECPAWMNGLSDPLYA
;
A
#
# COMPACT_ATOMS: atom_id res chain seq x y z
N MET A 1 17.94 -15.17 2.81
CA MET A 1 16.48 -14.97 2.72
C MET A 1 16.20 -13.52 3.09
N PRO A 2 15.42 -12.75 2.32
CA PRO A 2 15.05 -11.39 2.70
C PRO A 2 14.31 -11.44 4.03
N THR A 3 14.69 -10.58 4.97
CA THR A 3 14.03 -10.50 6.28
C THR A 3 12.69 -9.75 6.15
N MET A 4 11.77 -9.90 7.11
CA MET A 4 10.52 -9.12 7.10
C MET A 4 10.77 -7.61 7.11
N GLN A 5 11.88 -7.17 7.71
CA GLN A 5 12.28 -5.76 7.75
C GLN A 5 12.68 -5.25 6.35
N ASP A 6 13.38 -6.08 5.56
CA ASP A 6 13.73 -5.78 4.16
C ASP A 6 12.45 -5.67 3.31
N LYS A 7 11.52 -6.63 3.47
CA LYS A 7 10.25 -6.67 2.72
C LYS A 7 9.39 -5.42 2.96
N ARG A 8 9.30 -4.97 4.21
CA ARG A 8 8.54 -3.76 4.57
C ARG A 8 9.17 -2.52 3.96
N HIS A 9 10.49 -2.42 4.07
CA HIS A 9 11.24 -1.28 3.53
C HIS A 9 11.08 -1.18 2.00
N ASP A 10 11.24 -2.30 1.30
CA ASP A 10 11.08 -2.38 -0.15
C ASP A 10 9.67 -1.97 -0.60
N PHE A 11 8.64 -2.41 0.10
CA PHE A 11 7.25 -2.02 -0.17
C PHE A 11 7.07 -0.50 -0.02
N LEU A 12 7.51 0.07 1.10
CA LEU A 12 7.36 1.51 1.36
C LEU A 12 8.13 2.34 0.33
N TRP A 13 9.32 1.88 -0.08
CA TRP A 13 10.11 2.52 -1.12
C TRP A 13 9.38 2.55 -2.46
N LEU A 14 8.80 1.42 -2.89
CA LEU A 14 8.04 1.35 -4.13
C LEU A 14 6.81 2.27 -4.11
N VAL A 15 6.06 2.29 -3.01
CA VAL A 15 4.89 3.16 -2.84
C VAL A 15 5.31 4.63 -2.84
N GLN A 16 6.40 4.99 -2.17
CA GLN A 16 6.92 6.36 -2.17
C GLN A 16 7.27 6.84 -3.59
N LEU A 17 7.95 6.01 -4.39
CA LEU A 17 8.28 6.34 -5.78
C LEU A 17 7.03 6.57 -6.63
N TRP A 18 5.98 5.78 -6.41
CA TRP A 18 4.70 5.96 -7.08
C TRP A 18 3.99 7.24 -6.67
N ILE A 19 3.91 7.55 -5.38
CA ILE A 19 3.32 8.80 -4.87
C ILE A 19 4.05 10.01 -5.44
N GLN A 20 5.38 9.99 -5.49
CA GLN A 20 6.18 11.09 -6.06
C GLN A 20 5.94 11.27 -7.56
N ARG A 21 5.58 10.20 -8.27
CA ARG A 21 5.25 10.25 -9.70
C ARG A 21 3.86 10.84 -9.93
N GLU A 22 2.89 10.53 -9.09
CA GLU A 22 1.53 11.03 -9.27
C GLU A 22 1.36 12.43 -8.69
N ARG A 23 1.27 13.42 -9.59
CA ARG A 23 1.29 14.85 -9.26
C ARG A 23 -0.03 15.39 -8.70
N ASP A 24 -1.12 14.62 -8.82
CA ASP A 24 -2.49 15.03 -8.47
C ASP A 24 -3.20 14.03 -7.53
N ILE A 25 -2.50 13.47 -6.55
CA ILE A 25 -3.17 12.64 -5.52
C ILE A 25 -3.88 13.55 -4.51
N ALA A 26 -5.18 13.78 -4.71
CA ALA A 26 -6.06 14.26 -3.64
C ALA A 26 -6.09 13.21 -2.51
N GLY A 27 -5.83 13.61 -1.25
CA GLY A 27 -5.80 12.65 -0.12
C GLY A 27 -4.48 11.88 0.06
N TRP A 28 -3.36 12.43 -0.43
CA TRP A 28 -2.02 11.82 -0.30
C TRP A 28 -1.65 11.44 1.15
N THR A 29 -2.04 12.24 2.14
CA THR A 29 -1.78 11.96 3.56
C THR A 29 -2.46 10.70 4.05
N ALA A 30 -3.71 10.44 3.61
CA ALA A 30 -4.43 9.21 3.93
C ALA A 30 -3.74 8.00 3.30
N THR A 31 -3.33 8.13 2.03
CA THR A 31 -2.61 7.06 1.31
C THR A 31 -1.27 6.72 1.97
N CYS A 32 -0.54 7.71 2.48
CA CYS A 32 0.69 7.48 3.23
C CYS A 32 0.43 6.70 4.54
N GLY A 33 -0.66 7.03 5.25
CA GLY A 33 -1.08 6.31 6.45
C GLY A 33 -1.44 4.85 6.14
N ASP A 34 -2.24 4.64 5.10
CA ASP A 34 -2.63 3.32 4.61
C ASP A 34 -1.40 2.50 4.19
N ALA A 35 -0.42 3.11 3.51
CA ALA A 35 0.82 2.44 3.14
C ALA A 35 1.58 1.96 4.38
N VAL A 36 1.70 2.80 5.42
CA VAL A 36 2.36 2.40 6.66
C VAL A 36 1.61 1.24 7.32
N ALA A 37 0.29 1.32 7.47
CA ALA A 37 -0.51 0.26 8.06
C ALA A 37 -0.45 -1.05 7.26
N ALA A 38 -0.59 -0.98 5.93
CA ALA A 38 -0.47 -2.11 5.02
C ALA A 38 0.92 -2.77 5.09
N SER A 39 1.98 -1.98 5.30
CA SER A 39 3.36 -2.49 5.38
C SER A 39 3.58 -3.49 6.52
N TYR A 40 2.77 -3.44 7.59
CA TYR A 40 2.79 -4.40 8.69
C TYR A 40 1.96 -5.66 8.42
N ARG A 41 1.11 -5.64 7.39
CA ARG A 41 0.17 -6.72 7.07
C ARG A 41 0.54 -7.51 5.82
N ILE A 42 1.67 -7.19 5.18
CA ILE A 42 2.14 -7.88 3.97
C ILE A 42 2.28 -9.39 4.26
N PRO A 43 1.51 -10.26 3.59
CA PRO A 43 1.56 -11.70 3.81
C PRO A 43 2.98 -12.27 3.69
N ALA A 44 3.30 -13.27 4.50
CA ALA A 44 4.65 -13.87 4.51
C ALA A 44 5.06 -14.43 3.13
N ALA A 45 4.09 -14.99 2.40
CA ALA A 45 4.29 -15.59 1.07
C ALA A 45 4.29 -14.56 -0.08
N MET A 46 3.95 -13.30 0.18
CA MET A 46 3.86 -12.25 -0.85
C MET A 46 5.16 -11.47 -0.91
N THR A 47 5.63 -11.15 -2.12
CA THR A 47 6.79 -10.27 -2.30
C THR A 47 6.41 -8.81 -2.02
N ALA A 48 7.39 -7.98 -1.69
CA ALA A 48 7.17 -6.53 -1.53
C ALA A 48 6.63 -5.88 -2.81
N ARG A 49 7.05 -6.39 -3.97
CA ARG A 49 6.60 -5.93 -5.29
C ARG A 49 5.14 -6.23 -5.54
N ASP A 50 4.70 -7.45 -5.27
CA ASP A 50 3.30 -7.85 -5.48
C ASP A 50 2.37 -7.08 -4.53
N ALA A 51 2.78 -6.94 -3.27
CA ALA A 51 2.05 -6.12 -2.29
C ALA A 51 1.95 -4.65 -2.73
N ALA A 52 3.03 -4.07 -3.24
CA ALA A 52 3.03 -2.71 -3.74
C ALA A 52 2.14 -2.59 -4.98
N PHE A 53 2.15 -3.57 -5.88
CA PHE A 53 1.28 -3.60 -7.05
C PHE A 53 -0.20 -3.60 -6.67
N ASP A 54 -0.60 -4.45 -5.72
CA ASP A 54 -1.97 -4.51 -5.19
C ASP A 54 -2.39 -3.17 -4.59
N PHE A 55 -1.53 -2.60 -3.73
CA PHE A 55 -1.77 -1.31 -3.07
C PHE A 55 -1.94 -0.17 -4.08
N MET A 56 -0.99 -0.02 -5.01
CA MET A 56 -1.01 1.03 -6.03
C MET A 56 -2.21 0.87 -6.97
N SER A 57 -2.54 -0.36 -7.37
CA SER A 57 -3.69 -0.64 -8.23
C SER A 57 -5.00 -0.24 -7.56
N PHE A 58 -5.17 -0.59 -6.29
CA PHE A 58 -6.35 -0.20 -5.51
C PHE A 58 -6.51 1.32 -5.44
N HIS A 59 -5.45 2.03 -5.03
CA HIS A 59 -5.50 3.48 -4.88
C HIS A 59 -5.62 4.21 -6.22
N SER A 60 -4.86 3.80 -7.26
CA SER A 60 -4.89 4.45 -8.58
C SER A 60 -6.27 4.38 -9.25
N ALA A 61 -6.97 3.24 -9.19
CA ALA A 61 -8.31 3.13 -9.77
C ALA A 61 -9.37 3.84 -8.91
N SER A 62 -9.27 3.72 -7.57
CA SER A 62 -10.18 4.41 -6.64
C SER A 62 -10.10 5.93 -6.80
N PHE A 63 -8.90 6.48 -7.09
CA PHE A 63 -8.73 7.91 -7.36
C PHE A 63 -9.37 8.38 -8.67
N ARG A 64 -9.54 7.49 -9.65
CA ARG A 64 -10.14 7.84 -10.94
C ARG A 64 -11.67 7.78 -10.94
N GLY A 65 -12.29 7.29 -9.87
CA GLY A 65 -13.74 7.37 -9.62
C GLY A 65 -14.64 6.59 -10.60
N GLU A 66 -14.07 5.91 -11.60
CA GLU A 66 -14.82 5.24 -12.67
C GLU A 66 -14.97 3.72 -12.47
N ALA A 67 -14.30 3.12 -11.47
CA ALA A 67 -14.36 1.68 -11.22
C ALA A 67 -14.43 1.35 -9.73
N ASP A 68 -15.37 0.47 -9.36
CA ASP A 68 -15.37 -0.23 -8.07
C ASP A 68 -14.18 -1.18 -8.04
N ASN A 69 -13.06 -0.73 -7.50
CA ASN A 69 -11.88 -1.57 -7.36
C ASN A 69 -12.00 -2.39 -6.08
N GLU A 70 -11.97 -3.72 -6.22
CA GLU A 70 -12.06 -4.62 -5.07
C GLU A 70 -10.81 -4.44 -4.19
N CYS A 71 -11.01 -4.11 -2.91
CA CYS A 71 -9.92 -4.00 -1.96
C CYS A 71 -9.30 -5.39 -1.75
N PRO A 72 -7.98 -5.56 -1.99
CA PRO A 72 -7.32 -6.83 -1.75
C PRO A 72 -7.57 -7.32 -0.33
N ALA A 73 -7.96 -8.60 -0.17
CA ALA A 73 -8.38 -9.15 1.11
C ALA A 73 -7.33 -8.98 2.24
N TRP A 74 -6.04 -9.01 1.90
CA TRP A 74 -4.96 -8.82 2.85
C TRP A 74 -4.84 -7.37 3.36
N MET A 75 -5.29 -6.41 2.55
CA MET A 75 -5.26 -4.97 2.81
C MET A 75 -6.57 -4.47 3.45
N ASN A 76 -7.61 -5.29 3.53
CA ASN A 76 -8.88 -4.87 4.13
C ASN A 76 -8.77 -4.64 5.65
N GLY A 77 -9.47 -3.62 6.14
CA GLY A 77 -9.56 -3.28 7.56
C GLY A 77 -8.21 -2.85 8.16
N LEU A 78 -7.44 -2.03 7.46
CA LEU A 78 -6.19 -1.47 7.99
C LEU A 78 -6.48 -0.74 9.32
N SER A 79 -5.62 -0.97 10.30
CA SER A 79 -5.66 -0.29 11.59
C SER A 79 -4.27 0.27 11.88
N ASP A 80 -4.22 1.36 12.64
CA ASP A 80 -2.94 1.89 13.10
C ASP A 80 -2.30 0.88 14.07
N PRO A 81 -1.09 0.36 13.78
CA PRO A 81 -0.41 -0.59 14.65
C PRO A 81 -0.04 -0.02 16.03
N LEU A 82 -0.04 1.31 16.21
CA LEU A 82 0.21 1.94 17.51
C LEU A 82 -1.06 2.08 18.38
N TYR A 83 -2.24 1.94 17.79
CA TYR A 83 -3.53 2.12 18.46
C TYR A 83 -4.46 0.90 18.33
N ALA A 84 -3.88 -0.28 18.09
CA ALA A 84 -4.58 -1.57 17.99
C ALA A 84 -4.90 -2.18 19.37
#